data_AF-A0AA44Z903-F1
#
_entry.id   AF-A0AA44Z903-F1
#
_cell.length_a   1.000
_cell.length_b   1.000
_cell.length_c   1.000
_cell.angle_alpha   90.00
_cell.angle_beta   90.00
_cell.angle_gamma   90.00
#
_symmetry.space_group_name_H-M   'P 1'
#
loop_
_entity.id
_entity.type
_entity.pdbx_description
1 polymer ?
#
loop_
_entity_poly.entity_id
_entity_poly.type
_entity_poly.pdbx_seq_one_letter_code
_entity_poly.pdbx_strand_id
1 'polypeptide(L)' 'PDTGSAPYPLWDAGTIYGAKWGSFEKVSWKGHNYQVNWYSQGEQPDLNCGPYQVWTDIGTY' A
#
# COMPACT_ATOMS: atom_id res chain seq x y z
N PRO A 1 19.75 16.31 -4.57
CA PRO A 1 19.82 14.85 -4.81
C PRO A 1 18.41 14.30 -4.63
N ASP A 2 17.65 14.24 -5.72
CA ASP A 2 16.34 13.59 -5.73
C ASP A 2 16.56 12.11 -5.42
N THR A 3 16.50 11.79 -4.12
CA THR A 3 16.31 10.43 -3.63
C THR A 3 15.14 9.86 -4.41
N GLY A 4 15.38 8.85 -5.26
CA GLY A 4 14.38 8.19 -6.08
C GLY A 4 13.11 7.95 -5.28
N SER A 5 12.18 8.89 -5.40
CA SER A 5 11.11 9.05 -4.43
C SER A 5 10.08 8.01 -4.76
N ALA A 6 9.74 7.19 -3.77
CA ALA A 6 8.52 6.40 -3.76
C ALA A 6 7.38 7.19 -4.43
N PRO A 7 6.76 6.66 -5.51
CA PRO A 7 5.74 7.40 -6.26
C PRO A 7 4.46 7.60 -5.43
N TYR A 8 4.26 6.75 -4.42
CA TYR A 8 3.20 6.84 -3.42
C TYR A 8 3.77 7.06 -2.02
N PRO A 9 2.98 7.61 -1.07
CA PRO A 9 3.38 7.70 0.33
C PRO A 9 3.85 6.34 0.85
N LEU A 10 4.87 6.34 1.71
CA LEU A 10 5.33 5.12 2.34
C LEU A 10 4.21 4.51 3.20
N TRP A 11 4.07 3.19 3.18
CA TRP A 11 3.13 2.50 4.05
C TRP A 11 3.46 2.74 5.53
N ASP A 12 2.43 3.00 6.33
CA ASP A 12 2.53 3.25 7.76
C ASP A 12 1.51 2.41 8.54
N ALA A 13 1.96 1.75 9.60
CA ALA A 13 1.13 0.85 10.40
C ALA A 13 0.05 1.58 11.21
N GLY A 14 0.24 2.87 11.50
CA GLY A 14 -0.73 3.70 12.23
C GLY A 14 -1.80 4.30 11.32
N THR A 15 -1.59 4.27 10.01
CA THR A 15 -2.51 4.84 9.02
C THR A 15 -3.60 3.84 8.65
N ILE A 16 -4.84 4.31 8.61
CA ILE A 16 -5.97 3.52 8.14
C ILE A 16 -6.12 3.73 6.63
N TYR A 17 -5.99 2.66 5.87
CA TYR A 17 -6.17 2.64 4.42
C TYR A 17 -7.51 2.03 4.05
N GLY A 18 -8.14 2.52 2.98
CA GLY A 18 -9.43 2.03 2.51
C GLY A 18 -10.59 2.36 3.47
N ALA A 19 -10.39 3.31 4.38
CA ALA A 19 -11.42 3.80 5.29
C ALA A 19 -12.62 4.40 4.55
N LYS A 20 -12.36 4.97 3.38
CA LYS A 20 -13.37 5.51 2.49
C LYS A 20 -13.81 4.45 1.49
N TRP A 21 -15.07 4.03 1.59
CA TRP A 21 -15.65 3.06 0.68
C TRP A 21 -15.50 3.51 -0.79
N GLY A 22 -14.90 2.66 -1.62
CA GLY A 22 -14.58 2.96 -3.03
C GLY A 22 -13.29 3.76 -3.27
N SER A 23 -12.49 4.03 -2.23
CA SER A 23 -11.16 4.64 -2.35
C SER A 23 -10.07 3.59 -2.16
N PHE A 24 -9.38 3.26 -3.24
CA PHE A 24 -8.26 2.31 -3.23
C PHE A 24 -6.94 3.09 -3.16
N GLU A 25 -6.57 3.47 -1.94
CA GLU A 25 -5.31 4.15 -1.65
C GLU A 25 -4.10 3.31 -2.07
N LYS A 26 -3.03 3.99 -2.49
CA LYS A 26 -1.79 3.37 -2.93
C LYS A 26 -0.66 3.81 -2.02
N VAL A 27 0.23 2.88 -1.71
CA VAL A 27 1.38 3.07 -0.84
C VAL A 27 2.62 2.45 -1.46
N SER A 28 3.78 2.96 -1.07
CA SER A 28 5.07 2.38 -1.44
C SER A 28 5.67 1.68 -0.24
N TRP A 29 6.24 0.49 -0.42
CA TRP A 29 6.90 -0.26 0.64
C TRP A 29 8.00 -1.15 0.06
N LYS A 30 9.22 -1.06 0.61
CA LYS A 30 10.40 -1.84 0.19
C LYS A 30 10.70 -1.81 -1.34
N GLY A 31 10.43 -0.69 -2.02
CA GLY A 31 10.64 -0.57 -3.48
C GLY A 31 9.47 -1.06 -4.33
N HIS A 32 8.41 -1.57 -3.72
CA HIS A 32 7.18 -1.99 -4.37
C HIS A 32 6.05 -1.03 -4.08
N ASN A 33 5.06 -0.99 -4.95
CA ASN A 33 3.83 -0.23 -4.77
C ASN A 33 2.67 -1.19 -4.53
N TYR A 34 1.80 -0.81 -3.62
CA TYR A 34 0.66 -1.62 -3.23
C TYR A 34 -0.60 -0.77 -3.22
N GLN A 35 -1.70 -1.37 -3.69
CA GLN A 35 -3.02 -0.77 -3.65
C GLN A 35 -3.86 -1.50 -2.61
N VAL A 36 -4.48 -0.74 -1.70
CA VAL A 36 -5.40 -1.31 -0.73
C VAL A 36 -6.69 -1.73 -1.44
N ASN A 37 -7.22 -2.90 -1.11
CA ASN A 37 -8.44 -3.43 -1.70
C ASN A 37 -9.70 -3.08 -0.89
N TRP A 38 -9.56 -2.92 0.43
CA TRP A 38 -10.64 -2.54 1.34
C TRP A 38 -10.03 -1.91 2.61
N TYR A 39 -10.74 -1.92 3.72
CA TYR A 39 -10.24 -1.40 4.99
C TYR A 39 -9.03 -2.20 5.53
N SER A 40 -7.91 -1.54 5.78
CA SER A 40 -6.73 -2.14 6.42
C SER A 40 -6.02 -1.14 7.32
N GLN A 41 -5.57 -1.60 8.48
CA GLN A 41 -4.77 -0.82 9.42
C GLN A 41 -3.73 -1.75 10.07
N GLY A 42 -2.45 -1.39 10.00
CA GLY A 42 -1.37 -2.17 10.61
C GLY A 42 -0.96 -3.45 9.85
N GLU A 43 -1.71 -3.86 8.82
CA GLU A 43 -1.34 -5.01 7.99
C GLU A 43 -0.31 -4.62 6.94
N GLN A 44 0.86 -5.23 7.01
CA GLN A 44 1.98 -4.93 6.11
C GLN A 44 1.68 -5.40 4.68
N PRO A 45 1.89 -4.55 3.66
CA PRO A 45 1.60 -4.91 2.27
C PRO A 45 2.45 -6.06 1.74
N ASP A 46 3.73 -6.13 2.09
CA ASP A 46 4.67 -7.20 1.68
C ASP A 46 4.28 -8.59 2.20
N LEU A 47 3.52 -8.66 3.30
CA LEU A 47 3.05 -9.93 3.89
C LEU A 47 1.59 -10.24 3.55
N ASN A 48 0.81 -9.20 3.25
CA ASN A 48 -0.62 -9.27 2.99
C ASN A 48 -0.93 -8.78 1.56
N CYS A 49 -0.07 -9.14 0.60
CA CYS A 49 -0.28 -8.94 -0.83
C CYS A 49 -0.64 -10.26 -1.51
N GLY A 50 -1.69 -10.27 -2.33
CA GLY A 50 -2.07 -11.45 -3.10
C GLY A 50 -3.56 -11.55 -3.41
N PRO A 51 -3.98 -12.67 -4.04
CA PRO A 51 -5.40 -12.90 -4.28
C PRO A 51 -6.13 -13.00 -2.94
N TYR A 52 -7.22 -12.23 -2.80
CA TYR A 52 -8.04 -12.15 -1.57
C TYR A 52 -7.33 -11.57 -0.35
N GLN A 53 -6.25 -10.81 -0.56
CA GLN A 53 -5.55 -10.10 0.51
C GLN A 53 -5.92 -8.61 0.53
N VAL A 54 -5.62 -7.93 1.63
CA VAL A 54 -5.98 -6.52 1.83
C VAL A 54 -5.16 -5.58 0.93
N TRP A 55 -3.99 -6.04 0.47
CA TRP A 55 -3.15 -5.33 -0.50
C TRP A 55 -3.05 -6.10 -1.82
N THR A 56 -2.96 -5.34 -2.90
CA THR A 56 -2.59 -5.81 -4.23
C THR A 56 -1.25 -5.21 -4.59
N ASP A 57 -0.24 -6.03 -4.87
CA ASP A 57 1.01 -5.56 -5.48
C ASP A 57 0.69 -5.02 -6.88
N ILE A 58 1.03 -3.76 -7.11
CA ILE A 58 0.84 -3.08 -8.41
C ILE A 58 2.19 -2.83 -9.11
N GLY A 59 3.27 -3.47 -8.62
CA GLY A 59 4.60 -3.47 -9.23
C GLY A 59 5.64 -2.60 -8.52
N THR A 60 6.89 -2.81 -8.91
CA THR A 60 8.06 -2.04 -8.43
C THR A 60 8.15 -0.67 -9.10
N TYR A 61 8.80 0.28 -8.41
CA TYR A 61 9.21 1.58 -8.97
C TYR A 61 10.73 1.72 -9.00
#